data_AF-A0A8H2WX91-F1
#
_entry.id   AF-A0A8H2WX91-F1
#
_cell.length_a   1.000
_cell.length_b   1.000
_cell.length_c   1.000
_cell.angle_alpha   90.00
_cell.angle_beta   90.00
_cell.angle_gamma   90.00
#
_symmetry.space_group_name_H-M   'P 1'
#
loop_
_entity.id
_entity.type
_entity.pdbx_description
1 polymer ?
#
loop_
_entity_poly.entity_id
_entity_poly.type
_entity_poly.pdbx_seq_one_letter_code
_entity_poly.pdbx_strand_id
1 'polypeptide(L)'
;MSQPYIGLTTESEPIYYVDDITDYDGSEADTSSSIATDITMSTLESTEARSYFREVYGRMFPADTSLPVLLPSDNSEVARLELQHLSIKLALGGNYWGPVRQNLLAPTPHRKRVLDLVTLEGTWVQEMSREFPDVDFVSLDLSPLTPHRPCPNVVFEVYDLYNGFAEPDNSFDVVHLRHAAVPMKDFKSLVREVHRVLRPGGIILFCEYELEAYDAEFPDIPAWASLPGISNALRLARGGLAHQGVNVYVWRDLPKWLPWDSSFWKESLYEDEEFDTDTESESSVIRSSQSSQSEPDGARGFTGVQTWANLMPAAPWHSDPRTREVGALVQRVWAGVWRNMGSSLQLGGMSEREATDAIRAAVYDIEHPPVRISAKLHTLYAFKVDPYASNYASDV
;
A
#
# COMPACT_ATOMS: atom_id res chain seq x y z
N MET A 1 50.48 -2.28 -24.43
CA MET A 1 50.58 -3.24 -23.31
C MET A 1 49.22 -3.31 -22.66
N SER A 2 48.51 -4.36 -23.01
CA SER A 2 47.10 -4.59 -22.69
C SER A 2 47.06 -5.58 -21.52
N GLN A 3 46.30 -5.27 -20.46
CA GLN A 3 45.92 -6.26 -19.46
C GLN A 3 44.40 -6.52 -19.55
N PRO A 4 43.95 -7.75 -19.21
CA PRO A 4 42.71 -8.29 -19.73
C PRO A 4 41.52 -8.13 -18.78
N TYR A 5 40.34 -8.09 -19.39
CA TYR A 5 39.03 -8.27 -18.78
C TYR A 5 38.96 -9.57 -17.97
N ILE A 6 38.54 -9.48 -16.71
CA ILE A 6 38.04 -10.60 -15.91
C ILE A 6 36.51 -10.54 -15.99
N GLY A 7 35.91 -11.61 -16.50
CA GLY A 7 34.47 -11.76 -16.59
C GLY A 7 33.83 -11.86 -15.22
N LEU A 8 32.64 -11.26 -15.08
CA LEU A 8 31.75 -11.44 -13.94
C LEU A 8 30.53 -12.24 -14.41
N THR A 9 30.61 -13.55 -14.24
CA THR A 9 29.44 -14.41 -14.03
C THR A 9 29.41 -14.76 -12.55
N THR A 10 28.44 -14.21 -11.83
CA THR A 10 27.74 -14.86 -10.69
C THR A 10 26.50 -14.03 -10.38
N GLU A 11 25.36 -14.70 -10.39
CA GLU A 11 24.07 -14.26 -9.83
C GLU A 11 24.29 -13.67 -8.44
N SER A 12 23.94 -12.40 -8.24
CA SER A 12 23.89 -11.82 -6.90
C SER A 12 22.48 -12.06 -6.34
N GLU A 13 22.36 -13.14 -5.57
CA GLU A 13 21.20 -13.40 -4.72
C GLU A 13 20.93 -12.19 -3.79
N PRO A 14 19.66 -11.86 -3.47
CA PRO A 14 19.37 -10.85 -2.46
C PRO A 14 19.88 -11.31 -1.09
N ILE A 15 20.91 -10.63 -0.57
CA ILE A 15 21.46 -10.85 0.77
C ILE A 15 20.59 -10.09 1.77
N TYR A 16 19.87 -10.81 2.60
CA TYR A 16 19.21 -10.26 3.79
C TYR A 16 20.28 -10.01 4.86
N TYR A 17 20.57 -8.76 5.18
CA TYR A 17 21.44 -8.41 6.30
C TYR A 17 20.64 -8.55 7.60
N VAL A 18 20.79 -9.70 8.25
CA VAL A 18 20.46 -9.88 9.66
C VAL A 18 21.80 -9.95 10.38
N ASP A 19 22.02 -9.09 11.37
CA ASP A 19 23.21 -9.19 12.22
C ASP A 19 23.06 -10.49 13.05
N ASP A 20 23.82 -11.53 12.69
CA ASP A 20 23.89 -12.83 13.40
C ASP A 20 24.51 -12.72 14.83
N ILE A 21 24.50 -11.54 15.45
CA ILE A 21 25.06 -11.32 16.78
C ILE A 21 23.93 -11.22 17.80
N THR A 22 23.35 -12.36 18.13
CA THR A 22 22.74 -12.55 19.45
C THR A 22 23.82 -13.03 20.40
N ASP A 23 24.51 -12.11 21.06
CA ASP A 23 25.19 -12.41 22.33
C ASP A 23 24.09 -12.66 23.38
N TYR A 24 23.60 -13.90 23.40
CA TYR A 24 22.62 -14.41 24.35
C TYR A 24 23.34 -14.62 25.70
N ASP A 25 23.29 -13.61 26.58
CA ASP A 25 23.48 -13.85 28.02
C ASP A 25 22.09 -13.97 28.66
N GLY A 26 21.80 -15.18 29.13
CA GLY A 26 20.49 -15.59 29.59
C GLY A 26 20.09 -14.92 30.90
N SER A 27 18.93 -14.28 30.91
CA SER A 27 18.07 -14.29 32.09
C SER A 27 16.61 -14.29 31.65
N GLU A 28 15.93 -15.40 31.94
CA GLU A 28 14.51 -15.60 31.73
C GLU A 28 13.71 -14.61 32.58
N ALA A 29 12.81 -13.87 31.93
CA ALA A 29 11.66 -13.26 32.58
C ALA A 29 10.42 -13.64 31.77
N ASP A 30 9.70 -14.65 32.27
CA ASP A 30 8.42 -15.10 31.76
C ASP A 30 7.45 -13.93 31.59
N THR A 31 7.13 -13.59 30.34
CA THR A 31 5.90 -12.89 29.99
C THR A 31 5.20 -13.71 28.93
N SER A 32 4.20 -14.47 29.37
CA SER A 32 3.30 -15.24 28.53
C SER A 32 2.50 -14.31 27.61
N SER A 33 3.00 -14.04 26.41
CA SER A 33 2.18 -13.63 25.27
C SER A 33 1.95 -14.83 24.35
N SER A 34 0.76 -14.91 23.77
CA SER A 34 0.29 -16.03 22.96
C SER A 34 1.16 -16.24 21.72
N ILE A 35 1.80 -17.41 21.66
CA ILE A 35 2.48 -17.94 20.48
C ILE A 35 1.41 -18.27 19.43
N ALA A 36 1.09 -17.31 18.55
CA ALA A 36 0.58 -17.54 17.20
C ALA A 36 0.51 -16.20 16.44
N THR A 37 1.15 -16.18 15.26
CA THR A 37 1.04 -15.24 14.12
C THR A 37 1.85 -13.94 14.05
N ASP A 38 2.49 -13.46 15.12
CA ASP A 38 3.28 -12.22 15.03
C ASP A 38 4.77 -12.53 14.80
N ILE A 39 5.24 -12.47 13.55
CA ILE A 39 6.68 -12.49 13.24
C ILE A 39 7.09 -11.08 12.78
N THR A 40 7.96 -10.44 13.55
CA THR A 40 8.58 -9.17 13.18
C THR A 40 9.49 -9.39 11.95
N MET A 41 9.42 -8.53 10.93
CA MET A 41 10.29 -8.63 9.75
C MET A 41 11.77 -8.55 10.10
N SER A 42 12.12 -7.85 11.19
CA SER A 42 13.51 -7.75 11.65
C SER A 42 14.05 -9.03 12.29
N THR A 43 13.19 -10.02 12.55
CA THR A 43 13.57 -11.32 13.13
C THR A 43 13.40 -12.49 12.16
N LEU A 44 12.96 -12.23 10.90
CA LEU A 44 12.83 -13.28 9.89
C LEU A 44 14.20 -13.76 9.44
N GLU A 45 14.44 -15.07 9.57
CA GLU A 45 15.62 -15.67 8.95
C GLU A 45 15.49 -15.67 7.42
N SER A 46 16.62 -15.62 6.71
CA SER A 46 16.65 -15.57 5.24
C SER A 46 15.87 -16.71 4.56
N THR A 47 15.85 -17.90 5.19
CA THR A 47 15.08 -19.07 4.73
C THR A 47 13.58 -18.90 4.92
N GLU A 48 13.15 -18.24 6.00
CA GLU A 48 11.74 -17.96 6.26
C GLU A 48 11.23 -16.88 5.30
N ALA A 49 12.00 -15.80 5.09
CA ALA A 49 11.66 -14.76 4.12
C ALA A 49 11.48 -15.32 2.70
N ARG A 50 12.33 -16.28 2.29
CA ARG A 50 12.23 -16.93 0.98
C ARG A 50 10.90 -17.70 0.80
N SER A 51 10.31 -18.23 1.87
CA SER A 51 9.07 -19.00 1.79
C SER A 51 7.85 -18.17 1.35
N TYR A 52 7.92 -16.84 1.48
CA TYR A 52 6.89 -15.92 1.00
C TYR A 52 6.89 -15.74 -0.52
N PHE A 53 7.89 -16.26 -1.23
CA PHE A 53 8.04 -16.04 -2.67
C PHE A 53 8.21 -17.35 -3.45
N ARG A 54 7.75 -17.32 -4.70
CA ARG A 54 7.95 -18.36 -5.70
C ARG A 54 8.48 -17.75 -6.98
N GLU A 55 9.28 -18.52 -7.72
CA GLU A 55 9.78 -18.09 -9.02
C GLU A 55 8.80 -18.47 -10.14
N VAL A 56 8.49 -17.51 -11.00
CA VAL A 56 7.65 -17.69 -12.20
C VAL A 56 8.30 -16.94 -13.36
N TYR A 57 8.66 -17.68 -14.42
CA TYR A 57 9.32 -17.12 -15.61
C TYR A 57 10.58 -16.28 -15.26
N GLY A 58 11.39 -16.74 -14.30
CA GLY A 58 12.60 -16.04 -13.85
C GLY A 58 12.36 -14.77 -13.04
N ARG A 59 11.13 -14.55 -12.56
CA ARG A 59 10.73 -13.41 -11.72
C ARG A 59 10.13 -13.92 -10.42
N MET A 60 10.27 -13.17 -9.34
CA MET A 60 9.71 -13.56 -8.04
C MET A 60 8.28 -13.04 -7.91
N PHE A 61 7.40 -13.86 -7.32
CA PHE A 61 6.01 -13.52 -7.03
C PHE A 61 5.65 -14.04 -5.64
N PRO A 62 4.57 -13.55 -5.00
CA PRO A 62 4.08 -14.15 -3.76
C PRO A 62 3.85 -15.66 -3.91
N ALA A 63 4.30 -16.42 -2.91
CA ALA A 63 4.09 -17.86 -2.84
C ALA A 63 2.61 -18.19 -2.68
N ASP A 64 1.89 -17.39 -1.87
CA ASP A 64 0.44 -17.46 -1.79
C ASP A 64 -0.20 -16.92 -3.08
N THR A 65 -0.70 -17.84 -3.90
CA THR A 65 -1.38 -17.53 -5.17
C THR A 65 -2.77 -16.94 -4.98
N SER A 66 -3.29 -16.91 -3.76
CA SER A 66 -4.54 -16.24 -3.43
C SER A 66 -4.39 -14.72 -3.45
N LEU A 67 -3.19 -14.19 -3.19
CA LEU A 67 -2.93 -12.76 -3.16
C LEU A 67 -2.97 -12.17 -4.58
N PRO A 68 -3.71 -11.06 -4.79
CA PRO A 68 -3.68 -10.39 -6.07
C PRO A 68 -2.30 -9.81 -6.35
N VAL A 69 -1.83 -9.96 -7.59
CA VAL A 69 -0.54 -9.44 -8.01
C VAL A 69 -0.63 -8.80 -9.38
N LEU A 70 0.04 -7.66 -9.53
CA LEU A 70 0.24 -7.00 -10.82
C LEU A 70 1.69 -7.13 -11.29
N LEU A 71 2.65 -6.88 -10.40
CA LEU A 71 4.07 -6.82 -10.71
C LEU A 71 4.85 -7.86 -9.89
N PRO A 72 5.99 -8.35 -10.39
CA PRO A 72 6.90 -9.19 -9.62
C PRO A 72 7.38 -8.55 -8.31
N SER A 73 7.77 -9.38 -7.35
CA SER A 73 8.31 -9.03 -6.03
C SER A 73 9.83 -9.26 -5.99
N ASP A 74 10.60 -8.53 -6.81
CA ASP A 74 12.06 -8.67 -6.90
C ASP A 74 12.80 -7.32 -6.87
N ASN A 75 14.14 -7.38 -6.89
CA ASN A 75 15.01 -6.20 -6.82
C ASN A 75 14.72 -5.16 -7.91
N SER A 76 14.26 -5.58 -9.11
CA SER A 76 13.89 -4.62 -10.15
C SER A 76 12.63 -3.84 -9.76
N GLU A 77 11.70 -4.47 -9.05
CA GLU A 77 10.51 -3.81 -8.55
C GLU A 77 10.82 -2.88 -7.37
N VAL A 78 11.70 -3.30 -6.45
CA VAL A 78 12.19 -2.44 -5.35
C VAL A 78 12.77 -1.14 -5.89
N ALA A 79 13.68 -1.21 -6.88
CA ALA A 79 14.27 -0.01 -7.49
C ALA A 79 13.23 0.88 -8.20
N ARG A 80 12.15 0.28 -8.76
CA ARG A 80 11.05 1.02 -9.38
C ARG A 80 10.21 1.75 -8.33
N LEU A 81 9.93 1.08 -7.20
CA LEU A 81 9.17 1.62 -6.07
C LEU A 81 9.90 2.79 -5.40
N GLU A 82 11.23 2.72 -5.23
CA GLU A 82 12.04 3.84 -4.74
C GLU A 82 11.90 5.09 -5.62
N LEU A 83 11.96 4.92 -6.95
CA LEU A 83 11.73 6.01 -7.90
C LEU A 83 10.29 6.55 -7.85
N GLN A 84 9.31 5.66 -7.65
CA GLN A 84 7.91 6.04 -7.50
C GLN A 84 7.71 6.88 -6.24
N HIS A 85 8.24 6.45 -5.10
CA HIS A 85 8.20 7.22 -3.86
C HIS A 85 8.82 8.61 -4.04
N LEU A 86 10.01 8.70 -4.65
CA LEU A 86 10.66 9.99 -4.93
C LEU A 86 9.78 10.89 -5.81
N SER A 87 9.15 10.34 -6.84
CA SER A 87 8.28 11.11 -7.74
C SER A 87 7.05 11.68 -7.03
N ILE A 88 6.42 10.90 -6.14
CA ILE A 88 5.26 11.32 -5.34
C ILE A 88 5.68 12.37 -4.32
N LYS A 89 6.77 12.13 -3.58
CA LYS A 89 7.31 13.08 -2.61
C LYS A 89 7.65 14.42 -3.24
N LEU A 90 8.30 14.40 -4.41
CA LEU A 90 8.63 15.63 -5.14
C LEU A 90 7.37 16.34 -5.66
N ALA A 91 6.34 15.62 -6.07
CA ALA A 91 5.08 16.23 -6.49
C ALA A 91 4.30 16.86 -5.32
N LEU A 92 4.18 16.16 -4.21
CA LEU A 92 3.45 16.62 -3.02
C LEU A 92 4.24 17.63 -2.17
N GLY A 93 5.57 17.67 -2.32
CA GLY A 93 6.45 18.58 -1.59
C GLY A 93 6.86 18.11 -0.21
N GLY A 94 6.61 16.86 0.11
CA GLY A 94 6.93 16.25 1.40
C GLY A 94 6.44 14.81 1.46
N ASN A 95 6.57 14.21 2.64
CA ASN A 95 6.19 12.81 2.87
C ASN A 95 4.68 12.63 3.07
N TYR A 96 3.96 13.69 3.40
CA TYR A 96 2.54 13.66 3.71
C TYR A 96 1.82 14.90 3.17
N TRP A 97 0.49 14.82 3.15
CA TRP A 97 -0.42 15.92 2.88
C TRP A 97 -1.43 16.03 4.03
N GLY A 98 -2.16 17.13 4.09
CA GLY A 98 -3.12 17.36 5.16
C GLY A 98 -2.47 17.63 6.53
N PRO A 99 -3.25 17.54 7.62
CA PRO A 99 -2.86 18.04 8.94
C PRO A 99 -2.06 17.02 9.78
N VAL A 100 -1.28 16.15 9.14
CA VAL A 100 -0.51 15.07 9.79
C VAL A 100 0.47 15.64 10.82
N ARG A 101 1.23 16.66 10.44
CA ARG A 101 2.18 17.31 11.34
C ARG A 101 1.48 17.90 12.56
N GLN A 102 0.36 18.57 12.36
CA GLN A 102 -0.42 19.17 13.46
C GLN A 102 -0.95 18.09 14.40
N ASN A 103 -1.42 16.96 13.87
CA ASN A 103 -1.91 15.84 14.67
C ASN A 103 -0.80 15.14 15.46
N LEU A 104 0.34 14.85 14.82
CA LEU A 104 1.48 14.15 15.43
C LEU A 104 2.26 15.02 16.42
N LEU A 105 2.20 16.34 16.31
CA LEU A 105 2.83 17.26 17.27
C LEU A 105 1.85 17.80 18.33
N ALA A 106 0.56 17.46 18.24
CA ALA A 106 -0.42 17.88 19.23
C ALA A 106 -0.10 17.25 20.60
N PRO A 107 -0.17 18.02 21.71
CA PRO A 107 0.07 17.47 23.04
C PRO A 107 -0.94 16.38 23.39
N THR A 108 -0.45 15.20 23.78
CA THR A 108 -1.25 14.08 24.25
C THR A 108 -0.60 13.38 25.44
N PRO A 109 -1.37 12.71 26.31
CA PRO A 109 -0.81 11.96 27.44
C PRO A 109 -0.08 10.68 27.00
N HIS A 110 -0.28 10.23 25.77
CA HIS A 110 0.39 9.07 25.18
C HIS A 110 1.44 9.48 24.14
N ARG A 111 2.37 8.57 23.84
CA ARG A 111 3.22 8.69 22.66
C ARG A 111 2.39 8.47 21.39
N LYS A 112 2.61 9.33 20.41
CA LYS A 112 1.89 9.28 19.13
C LYS A 112 2.33 8.07 18.32
N ARG A 113 1.39 7.45 17.61
CA ARG A 113 1.65 6.24 16.82
C ARG A 113 1.14 6.37 15.39
N VAL A 114 1.91 5.86 14.43
CA VAL A 114 1.54 5.78 13.00
C VAL A 114 1.56 4.33 12.55
N LEU A 115 0.51 3.92 11.84
CA LEU A 115 0.45 2.64 11.13
C LEU A 115 0.65 2.88 9.64
N ASP A 116 1.62 2.20 9.04
CA ASP A 116 1.88 2.17 7.61
C ASP A 116 1.44 0.83 7.04
N LEU A 117 0.44 0.83 6.17
CA LEU A 117 -0.09 -0.39 5.57
C LEU A 117 0.47 -0.59 4.17
N VAL A 118 0.94 -1.81 3.91
CA VAL A 118 1.65 -2.22 2.70
C VAL A 118 3.03 -1.54 2.64
N THR A 119 3.96 -2.04 3.44
CA THR A 119 5.33 -1.52 3.60
C THR A 119 6.07 -1.34 2.27
N LEU A 120 5.94 -2.28 1.33
CA LEU A 120 6.68 -2.32 0.07
C LEU A 120 8.20 -2.22 0.30
N GLU A 121 8.87 -1.22 -0.27
CA GLU A 121 10.30 -0.96 -0.07
C GLU A 121 10.61 -0.27 1.28
N GLY A 122 9.59 0.19 1.99
CA GLY A 122 9.69 0.78 3.33
C GLY A 122 10.32 2.17 3.38
N THR A 123 10.54 2.84 2.25
CA THR A 123 11.22 4.16 2.22
C THR A 123 10.38 5.21 2.95
N TRP A 124 9.07 5.22 2.75
CA TRP A 124 8.19 6.23 3.35
C TRP A 124 8.21 6.20 4.89
N VAL A 125 8.02 5.03 5.50
CA VAL A 125 8.00 4.92 6.97
C VAL A 125 9.35 5.28 7.58
N GLN A 126 10.46 4.90 6.93
CA GLN A 126 11.79 5.27 7.38
C GLN A 126 12.08 6.78 7.28
N GLU A 127 11.53 7.47 6.28
CA GLU A 127 11.66 8.92 6.19
C GLU A 127 10.77 9.64 7.21
N MET A 128 9.54 9.17 7.39
CA MET A 128 8.62 9.69 8.40
C MET A 128 9.15 9.50 9.82
N SER A 129 9.79 8.37 10.12
CA SER A 129 10.37 8.09 11.44
C SER A 129 11.53 9.01 11.80
N ARG A 130 12.28 9.48 10.79
CA ARG A 130 13.32 10.50 10.95
C ARG A 130 12.74 11.90 11.09
N GLU A 131 11.64 12.21 10.39
CA GLU A 131 10.96 13.51 10.51
C GLU A 131 10.25 13.66 11.86
N PHE A 132 9.79 12.56 12.45
CA PHE A 132 9.08 12.50 13.74
C PHE A 132 9.72 11.49 14.71
N PRO A 133 10.88 11.81 15.30
CA PRO A 133 11.63 10.88 16.17
C PRO A 133 10.87 10.48 17.44
N ASP A 134 9.97 11.34 17.93
CA ASP A 134 9.16 11.10 19.13
C ASP A 134 7.88 10.30 18.86
N VAL A 135 7.64 9.89 17.61
CA VAL A 135 6.49 9.09 17.18
C VAL A 135 6.92 7.64 16.97
N ASP A 136 6.10 6.68 17.39
CA ASP A 136 6.32 5.26 17.10
C ASP A 136 5.60 4.85 15.82
N PHE A 137 6.28 4.07 14.99
CA PHE A 137 5.77 3.57 13.72
C PHE A 137 5.65 2.05 13.75
N VAL A 138 4.56 1.55 13.20
CA VAL A 138 4.39 0.15 12.82
C VAL A 138 4.16 0.11 11.32
N SER A 139 4.87 -0.75 10.60
CA SER A 139 4.69 -0.94 9.16
C SER A 139 4.42 -2.40 8.87
N LEU A 140 3.30 -2.66 8.20
CA LEU A 140 2.77 -4.01 7.96
C LEU A 140 2.78 -4.34 6.47
N ASP A 141 3.20 -5.55 6.13
CA ASP A 141 3.10 -6.08 4.77
C ASP A 141 2.58 -7.53 4.76
N LEU A 142 2.07 -7.97 3.61
CA LEU A 142 1.75 -9.37 3.35
C LEU A 142 3.00 -10.20 3.07
N SER A 143 4.10 -9.56 2.66
CA SER A 143 5.36 -10.23 2.34
C SER A 143 6.59 -9.35 2.60
N PRO A 144 7.73 -9.93 3.03
CA PRO A 144 8.95 -9.18 3.29
C PRO A 144 9.71 -8.90 1.99
N LEU A 145 9.28 -7.88 1.22
CA LEU A 145 9.82 -7.59 -0.12
C LEU A 145 11.33 -7.29 -0.11
N THR A 146 11.83 -6.58 0.90
CA THR A 146 13.23 -6.21 1.04
C THR A 146 13.62 -6.14 2.52
N PRO A 147 14.87 -6.47 2.90
CA PRO A 147 15.33 -6.23 4.26
C PRO A 147 15.32 -4.72 4.58
N HIS A 148 14.85 -4.38 5.78
CA HIS A 148 14.86 -3.01 6.26
C HIS A 148 15.96 -2.78 7.29
N ARG A 149 16.55 -1.57 7.27
CA ARG A 149 17.53 -1.18 8.29
C ARG A 149 16.81 -0.93 9.61
N PRO A 150 17.36 -1.42 10.75
CA PRO A 150 16.80 -1.11 12.06
C PRO A 150 16.63 0.40 12.26
N CYS A 151 15.43 0.80 12.68
CA CYS A 151 15.11 2.18 13.03
C CYS A 151 14.58 2.19 14.48
N PRO A 152 15.07 3.08 15.36
CA PRO A 152 14.75 3.02 16.80
C PRO A 152 13.27 3.11 17.15
N ASN A 153 12.46 3.71 16.27
CA ASN A 153 11.04 3.97 16.45
C ASN A 153 10.19 3.37 15.33
N VAL A 154 10.67 2.33 14.62
CA VAL A 154 9.88 1.60 13.62
C VAL A 154 9.92 0.11 13.91
N VAL A 155 8.74 -0.50 13.98
CA VAL A 155 8.55 -1.95 13.98
C VAL A 155 8.01 -2.35 12.61
N PHE A 156 8.63 -3.35 12.00
CA PHE A 156 8.19 -3.93 10.73
C PHE A 156 7.62 -5.31 10.99
N GLU A 157 6.43 -5.62 10.50
CA GLU A 157 5.76 -6.92 10.72
C GLU A 157 5.19 -7.46 9.41
N VAL A 158 5.11 -8.78 9.30
CA VAL A 158 4.49 -9.46 8.17
C VAL A 158 3.43 -10.43 8.64
N TYR A 159 2.19 -10.18 8.24
CA TYR A 159 1.08 -11.09 8.49
C TYR A 159 -0.08 -10.84 7.53
N ASP A 160 -1.05 -11.75 7.57
CA ASP A 160 -2.23 -11.72 6.70
C ASP A 160 -3.22 -10.61 7.09
N LEU A 161 -3.19 -9.51 6.35
CA LEU A 161 -4.11 -8.37 6.53
C LEU A 161 -5.59 -8.73 6.27
N TYR A 162 -5.89 -9.87 5.64
CA TYR A 162 -7.26 -10.34 5.42
C TYR A 162 -7.91 -10.88 6.70
N ASN A 163 -7.11 -11.26 7.71
CA ASN A 163 -7.62 -11.75 9.00
C ASN A 163 -7.81 -10.63 10.04
N GLY A 164 -7.63 -9.37 9.63
CA GLY A 164 -7.67 -8.20 10.51
C GLY A 164 -6.31 -7.87 11.13
N PHE A 165 -6.25 -6.73 11.80
CA PHE A 165 -5.02 -6.21 12.42
C PHE A 165 -4.87 -6.76 13.83
N ALA A 166 -3.66 -7.19 14.20
CA ALA A 166 -3.35 -7.64 15.56
C ALA A 166 -3.47 -6.49 16.59
N GLU A 167 -3.37 -5.25 16.12
CA GLU A 167 -3.31 -4.08 16.95
C GLU A 167 -4.65 -3.77 17.63
N PRO A 168 -4.61 -3.25 18.88
CA PRO A 168 -5.82 -2.90 19.59
C PRO A 168 -6.60 -1.76 18.93
N ASP A 169 -7.88 -1.67 19.27
CA ASP A 169 -8.74 -0.54 18.93
C ASP A 169 -8.12 0.77 19.45
N ASN A 170 -8.31 1.86 18.70
CA ASN A 170 -7.88 3.20 19.09
C ASN A 170 -6.39 3.29 19.50
N SER A 171 -5.52 2.62 18.75
CA SER A 171 -4.09 2.49 19.03
C SER A 171 -3.18 3.35 18.16
N PHE A 172 -3.70 3.98 17.10
CA PHE A 172 -2.96 4.84 16.16
C PHE A 172 -3.57 6.23 15.98
N ASP A 173 -2.70 7.23 15.78
CA ASP A 173 -3.09 8.61 15.49
C ASP A 173 -3.18 8.87 13.99
N VAL A 174 -2.40 8.13 13.19
CA VAL A 174 -2.42 8.19 11.73
C VAL A 174 -2.32 6.78 11.17
N VAL A 175 -3.14 6.47 10.17
CA VAL A 175 -2.99 5.28 9.33
C VAL A 175 -2.73 5.73 7.90
N HIS A 176 -1.63 5.26 7.32
CA HIS A 176 -1.21 5.56 5.96
C HIS A 176 -1.43 4.37 5.04
N LEU A 177 -2.08 4.60 3.90
CA LEU A 177 -2.33 3.64 2.83
C LEU A 177 -1.83 4.24 1.52
N ARG A 178 -0.81 3.65 0.93
CA ARG A 178 -0.33 4.03 -0.41
C ARG A 178 -0.07 2.79 -1.24
N HIS A 179 -0.64 2.74 -2.44
CA HIS A 179 -0.60 1.55 -3.31
C HIS A 179 -1.25 0.30 -2.69
N ALA A 180 -2.15 0.50 -1.74
CA ALA A 180 -2.84 -0.58 -1.03
C ALA A 180 -3.99 -1.18 -1.85
N ALA A 181 -4.41 -0.57 -2.97
CA ALA A 181 -5.54 -1.07 -3.75
C ALA A 181 -5.25 -2.45 -4.39
N VAL A 182 -4.04 -2.64 -4.93
CA VAL A 182 -3.68 -3.86 -5.66
C VAL A 182 -3.69 -5.11 -4.77
N PRO A 183 -2.98 -5.15 -3.62
CA PRO A 183 -2.89 -6.37 -2.83
C PRO A 183 -4.17 -6.73 -2.07
N MET A 184 -5.21 -5.88 -2.08
CA MET A 184 -6.40 -5.99 -1.23
C MET A 184 -7.68 -6.23 -2.05
N LYS A 185 -8.26 -7.43 -1.95
CA LYS A 185 -9.56 -7.74 -2.58
C LYS A 185 -10.73 -7.08 -1.86
N ASP A 186 -10.77 -7.19 -0.53
CA ASP A 186 -11.83 -6.61 0.30
C ASP A 186 -11.37 -5.32 0.97
N PHE A 187 -11.35 -4.25 0.18
CA PHE A 187 -11.00 -2.93 0.69
C PHE A 187 -12.03 -2.38 1.68
N LYS A 188 -13.27 -2.88 1.66
CA LYS A 188 -14.31 -2.47 2.61
C LYS A 188 -13.94 -2.97 4.01
N SER A 189 -13.56 -4.23 4.15
CA SER A 189 -13.10 -4.79 5.43
C SER A 189 -11.82 -4.09 5.93
N LEU A 190 -10.87 -3.80 5.03
CA LEU A 190 -9.69 -2.99 5.37
C LEU A 190 -10.07 -1.62 5.96
N VAL A 191 -11.01 -0.90 5.35
CA VAL A 191 -11.47 0.41 5.86
C VAL A 191 -12.09 0.30 7.26
N ARG A 192 -12.78 -0.81 7.56
CA ARG A 192 -13.34 -1.05 8.91
C ARG A 192 -12.23 -1.28 9.94
N GLU A 193 -11.21 -2.06 9.59
CA GLU A 193 -10.05 -2.28 10.46
C GLU A 193 -9.24 -0.99 10.67
N VAL A 194 -9.01 -0.20 9.62
CA VAL A 194 -8.40 1.13 9.72
C VAL A 194 -9.18 2.03 10.67
N HIS A 195 -10.51 2.04 10.57
CA HIS A 195 -11.36 2.79 11.50
C HIS A 195 -11.23 2.25 12.94
N ARG A 196 -11.23 0.92 13.13
CA ARG A 196 -11.11 0.29 14.45
C ARG A 196 -9.83 0.71 15.16
N VAL A 197 -8.68 0.61 14.49
CA VAL A 197 -7.37 0.90 15.10
C VAL A 197 -7.05 2.39 15.21
N LEU A 198 -7.68 3.25 14.42
CA LEU A 198 -7.54 4.70 14.57
C LEU A 198 -8.17 5.18 15.88
N ARG A 199 -7.46 6.07 16.59
CA ARG A 199 -8.01 6.84 17.71
C ARG A 199 -9.12 7.78 17.23
N PRO A 200 -10.09 8.14 18.10
CA PRO A 200 -10.99 9.27 17.86
C PRO A 200 -10.18 10.51 17.45
N GLY A 201 -10.55 11.16 16.34
CA GLY A 201 -9.81 12.30 15.78
C GLY A 201 -8.50 11.94 15.04
N GLY A 202 -8.14 10.65 14.95
CA GLY A 202 -7.02 10.16 14.16
C GLY A 202 -7.25 10.29 12.66
N ILE A 203 -6.17 10.27 11.88
CA ILE A 203 -6.19 10.58 10.44
C ILE A 203 -6.00 9.32 9.60
N ILE A 204 -6.86 9.09 8.63
CA ILE A 204 -6.57 8.19 7.50
C ILE A 204 -5.93 9.01 6.37
N LEU A 205 -4.81 8.52 5.82
CA LEU A 205 -4.18 9.03 4.60
C LEU A 205 -4.28 7.95 3.53
N PHE A 206 -4.79 8.31 2.35
CA PHE A 206 -4.87 7.41 1.21
C PHE A 206 -4.27 8.03 -0.05
N CYS A 207 -3.41 7.30 -0.77
CA CYS A 207 -2.78 7.75 -1.99
C CYS A 207 -2.72 6.63 -3.03
N GLU A 208 -3.31 6.85 -4.21
CA GLU A 208 -3.37 5.84 -5.27
C GLU A 208 -3.32 6.45 -6.66
N TYR A 209 -2.60 5.78 -7.57
CA TYR A 209 -2.66 6.15 -8.99
C TYR A 209 -3.92 5.58 -9.62
N GLU A 210 -4.59 6.41 -10.42
CA GLU A 210 -5.56 5.89 -11.36
C GLU A 210 -4.83 5.09 -12.45
N LEU A 211 -5.31 3.88 -12.73
CA LEU A 211 -4.79 3.05 -13.82
C LEU A 211 -5.33 3.55 -15.17
N GLU A 212 -5.08 4.80 -15.52
CA GLU A 212 -5.51 5.44 -16.77
C GLU A 212 -4.51 6.51 -17.22
N ALA A 213 -4.44 6.77 -18.53
CA ALA A 213 -3.57 7.79 -19.11
C ALA A 213 -4.40 8.91 -19.77
N TYR A 214 -3.95 10.15 -19.61
CA TYR A 214 -4.66 11.34 -20.06
C TYR A 214 -3.77 12.23 -20.92
N ASP A 215 -4.42 13.04 -21.75
CA ASP A 215 -3.80 14.24 -22.30
C ASP A 215 -3.92 15.36 -21.25
N ALA A 216 -2.81 16.00 -20.90
CA ALA A 216 -2.79 17.10 -19.95
C ALA A 216 -3.63 18.31 -20.41
N GLU A 217 -3.90 18.44 -21.72
CA GLU A 217 -4.83 19.44 -22.25
C GLU A 217 -6.30 19.11 -21.98
N PHE A 218 -6.62 17.82 -21.90
CA PHE A 218 -7.99 17.31 -21.74
C PHE A 218 -8.04 16.26 -20.62
N PRO A 219 -7.74 16.64 -19.36
CA PRO A 219 -7.51 15.69 -18.27
C PRO A 219 -8.76 14.93 -17.81
N ASP A 220 -9.95 15.29 -18.32
CA ASP A 220 -11.20 14.61 -17.99
C ASP A 220 -11.51 13.43 -18.92
N ILE A 221 -10.79 13.32 -20.04
CA ILE A 221 -11.01 12.29 -21.06
C ILE A 221 -9.74 11.45 -21.19
N PRO A 222 -9.82 10.13 -20.97
CA PRO A 222 -8.69 9.26 -21.23
C PRO A 222 -8.19 9.37 -22.67
N ALA A 223 -6.87 9.36 -22.85
CA ALA A 223 -6.21 9.61 -24.13
C ALA A 223 -6.14 8.37 -25.04
N TRP A 224 -7.20 7.54 -25.06
CA TRP A 224 -7.21 6.25 -25.75
C TRP A 224 -6.90 6.32 -27.25
N ALA A 225 -7.32 7.40 -27.91
CA ALA A 225 -7.08 7.61 -29.33
C ALA A 225 -5.63 8.04 -29.62
N SER A 226 -5.05 8.87 -28.74
CA SER A 226 -3.71 9.42 -28.91
C SER A 226 -2.61 8.51 -28.36
N LEU A 227 -2.95 7.62 -27.43
CA LEU A 227 -2.02 6.75 -26.70
C LEU A 227 -2.51 5.29 -26.70
N PRO A 228 -2.70 4.65 -27.87
CA PRO A 228 -3.38 3.36 -27.99
C PRO A 228 -2.61 2.19 -27.35
N GLY A 229 -1.29 2.19 -27.38
CA GLY A 229 -0.44 1.17 -26.80
C GLY A 229 -0.55 1.12 -25.28
N ILE A 230 -0.32 2.25 -24.62
CA ILE A 230 -0.43 2.35 -23.15
C ILE A 230 -1.88 2.18 -22.68
N SER A 231 -2.85 2.67 -23.44
CA SER A 231 -4.28 2.50 -23.12
C SER A 231 -4.72 1.04 -23.18
N ASN A 232 -4.26 0.29 -24.19
CA ASN A 232 -4.50 -1.15 -24.25
C ASN A 232 -3.83 -1.89 -23.09
N ALA A 233 -2.61 -1.50 -22.73
CA ALA A 233 -1.88 -2.12 -21.63
C ALA A 233 -2.58 -1.86 -20.28
N LEU A 234 -2.98 -0.61 -19.99
CA LEU A 234 -3.75 -0.26 -18.80
C LEU A 234 -5.10 -1.00 -18.74
N ARG A 235 -5.77 -1.20 -19.88
CA ARG A 235 -6.98 -2.03 -19.97
C ARG A 235 -6.69 -3.49 -19.58
N LEU A 236 -5.57 -4.07 -20.03
CA LEU A 236 -5.15 -5.43 -19.65
C LEU A 236 -4.85 -5.51 -18.14
N ALA A 237 -4.14 -4.54 -17.58
CA ALA A 237 -3.85 -4.48 -16.14
C ALA A 237 -5.14 -4.39 -15.30
N ARG A 238 -6.06 -3.47 -15.65
CA ARG A 238 -7.36 -3.35 -14.97
C ARG A 238 -8.17 -4.63 -15.08
N GLY A 239 -8.21 -5.25 -16.27
CA GLY A 239 -8.90 -6.51 -16.50
C GLY A 239 -8.32 -7.65 -15.65
N GLY A 240 -6.99 -7.79 -15.62
CA GLY A 240 -6.30 -8.81 -14.84
C GLY A 240 -6.51 -8.65 -13.34
N LEU A 241 -6.46 -7.42 -12.81
CA LEU A 241 -6.76 -7.13 -11.41
C LEU A 241 -8.23 -7.40 -11.06
N ALA A 242 -9.16 -6.99 -11.92
CA ALA A 242 -10.58 -7.26 -11.72
C ALA A 242 -10.89 -8.78 -11.70
N HIS A 243 -10.23 -9.59 -12.54
CA HIS A 243 -10.36 -11.06 -12.50
C HIS A 243 -9.81 -11.67 -11.22
N GLN A 244 -8.87 -11.00 -10.55
CA GLN A 244 -8.34 -11.40 -9.24
C GLN A 244 -9.21 -10.91 -8.07
N GLY A 245 -10.32 -10.21 -8.34
CA GLY A 245 -11.24 -9.68 -7.32
C GLY A 245 -10.86 -8.30 -6.76
N VAL A 246 -9.93 -7.59 -7.40
CA VAL A 246 -9.47 -6.26 -6.94
C VAL A 246 -10.39 -5.15 -7.45
N ASN A 247 -10.82 -4.25 -6.55
CA ASN A 247 -11.50 -3.01 -6.93
C ASN A 247 -10.48 -1.94 -7.40
N VAL A 248 -10.22 -1.90 -8.72
CA VAL A 248 -9.34 -0.90 -9.35
C VAL A 248 -9.86 0.55 -9.32
N TYR A 249 -11.07 0.77 -8.81
CA TYR A 249 -11.72 2.08 -8.68
C TYR A 249 -11.87 2.52 -7.22
N VAL A 250 -11.13 1.91 -6.29
CA VAL A 250 -11.24 2.24 -4.86
C VAL A 250 -11.04 3.73 -4.56
N TRP A 251 -10.16 4.42 -5.29
CA TRP A 251 -9.95 5.87 -5.15
C TRP A 251 -11.23 6.70 -5.42
N ARG A 252 -12.16 6.16 -6.20
CA ARG A 252 -13.46 6.77 -6.54
C ARG A 252 -14.54 6.43 -5.51
N ASP A 253 -14.44 5.25 -4.90
CA ASP A 253 -15.47 4.71 -4.02
C ASP A 253 -15.20 5.02 -2.54
N LEU A 254 -13.93 5.00 -2.11
CA LEU A 254 -13.50 5.30 -0.74
C LEU A 254 -14.06 6.63 -0.20
N PRO A 255 -14.02 7.78 -0.93
CA PRO A 255 -14.58 9.03 -0.43
C PRO A 255 -16.08 8.97 -0.13
N LYS A 256 -16.82 8.02 -0.73
CA LYS A 256 -18.26 7.82 -0.51
C LYS A 256 -18.53 6.91 0.69
N TRP A 257 -17.59 6.02 1.02
CA TRP A 257 -17.70 5.12 2.16
C TRP A 257 -17.34 5.81 3.48
N LEU A 258 -16.29 6.66 3.46
CA LEU A 258 -15.73 7.25 4.67
C LEU A 258 -16.71 8.10 5.50
N PRO A 259 -17.57 8.98 4.95
CA PRO A 259 -18.46 9.83 5.73
C PRO A 259 -19.29 9.03 6.75
N TRP A 260 -19.37 9.53 7.97
CA TRP A 260 -20.07 8.90 9.09
C TRP A 260 -21.56 8.59 8.83
N ASP A 261 -22.20 9.36 7.95
CA ASP A 261 -23.60 9.22 7.58
C ASP A 261 -23.84 8.29 6.38
N SER A 262 -22.77 7.76 5.77
CA SER A 262 -22.86 6.88 4.60
C SER A 262 -23.51 5.54 4.94
N SER A 263 -24.10 4.89 3.92
CA SER A 263 -24.72 3.57 4.09
C SER A 263 -23.71 2.48 4.43
N PHE A 264 -22.42 2.68 4.11
CA PHE A 264 -21.36 1.69 4.34
C PHE A 264 -21.21 1.32 5.82
N TRP A 265 -21.42 2.27 6.74
CA TRP A 265 -21.34 2.05 8.18
C TRP A 265 -22.59 1.42 8.80
N LYS A 266 -23.70 1.38 8.05
CA LYS A 266 -25.00 0.82 8.46
C LYS A 266 -25.18 -0.64 8.02
N GLU A 267 -24.38 -1.09 7.06
CA GLU A 267 -24.32 -2.50 6.64
C GLU A 267 -23.82 -3.35 7.82
N SER A 268 -24.69 -4.19 8.39
CA SER A 268 -24.35 -5.22 9.37
C SER A 268 -23.49 -6.30 8.70
N LEU A 269 -22.40 -6.71 9.32
CA LEU A 269 -21.56 -7.82 8.87
C LEU A 269 -22.19 -9.21 9.12
N TYR A 270 -23.42 -9.27 9.66
CA TYR A 270 -24.03 -10.50 10.20
C TYR A 270 -25.12 -11.15 9.32
N GLU A 271 -25.35 -10.68 8.10
CA GLU A 271 -26.26 -11.38 7.18
C GLU A 271 -25.42 -12.15 6.16
N ASP A 272 -24.93 -13.34 6.52
CA ASP A 272 -24.63 -14.46 5.60
C ASP A 272 -24.07 -15.70 6.36
N GLU A 273 -24.71 -16.14 7.44
CA GLU A 273 -24.57 -17.53 7.93
C GLU A 273 -25.91 -18.04 8.53
N GLU A 274 -26.97 -18.10 7.72
CA GLU A 274 -28.01 -19.12 7.95
C GLU A 274 -27.44 -20.47 7.50
N PHE A 275 -26.60 -21.07 8.36
CA PHE A 275 -26.31 -22.50 8.26
C PHE A 275 -27.55 -23.26 8.70
N ASP A 276 -28.13 -23.99 7.75
CA ASP A 276 -29.18 -24.98 7.95
C ASP A 276 -28.67 -26.02 8.97
N THR A 277 -29.13 -25.90 10.22
CA THR A 277 -28.73 -26.80 11.30
C THR A 277 -29.47 -28.13 11.15
N ASP A 278 -28.80 -29.11 10.59
CA ASP A 278 -29.04 -30.52 10.89
C ASP A 278 -27.75 -31.33 10.68
N THR A 279 -26.83 -31.27 11.65
CA THR A 279 -26.00 -32.42 12.07
C THR A 279 -25.15 -32.07 13.30
N GLU A 280 -25.41 -32.78 14.40
CA GLU A 280 -24.55 -32.81 15.57
C GLU A 280 -23.18 -33.44 15.21
N SER A 281 -22.08 -32.72 15.43
CA SER A 281 -20.86 -33.30 16.00
C SER A 281 -19.90 -32.21 16.48
N GLU A 282 -19.34 -32.47 17.66
CA GLU A 282 -18.53 -31.57 18.48
C GLU A 282 -17.17 -31.22 17.85
N SER A 283 -16.84 -29.92 17.90
CA SER A 283 -15.57 -29.34 18.37
C SER A 283 -15.13 -28.16 17.49
N SER A 284 -15.68 -26.97 17.77
CA SER A 284 -15.05 -25.72 17.40
C SER A 284 -15.00 -24.83 18.64
N VAL A 285 -13.78 -24.49 19.05
CA VAL A 285 -13.55 -23.48 20.09
C VAL A 285 -13.88 -22.13 19.47
N ILE A 286 -15.15 -21.74 19.57
CA ILE A 286 -15.59 -20.38 19.24
C ILE A 286 -14.94 -19.46 20.27
N ARG A 287 -13.96 -18.66 19.83
CA ARG A 287 -13.49 -17.51 20.60
C ARG A 287 -14.66 -16.53 20.68
N SER A 288 -15.37 -16.54 21.81
CA SER A 288 -16.27 -15.45 22.16
C SER A 288 -15.40 -14.21 22.41
N SER A 289 -15.30 -13.33 21.41
CA SER A 289 -14.91 -11.95 21.66
C SER A 289 -16.03 -11.32 22.50
N GLN A 290 -15.82 -11.28 23.82
CA GLN A 290 -16.60 -10.39 24.67
C GLN A 290 -16.27 -8.96 24.23
N SER A 291 -17.10 -8.41 23.35
CA SER A 291 -17.07 -6.99 23.01
C SER A 291 -17.42 -6.20 24.26
N SER A 292 -16.41 -5.57 24.85
CA SER A 292 -16.59 -4.43 25.75
C SER A 292 -17.36 -3.34 25.03
N GLN A 293 -18.54 -2.99 25.56
CA GLN A 293 -19.32 -1.77 25.30
C GLN A 293 -19.57 -1.44 23.82
N SER A 294 -20.80 -1.67 23.36
CA SER A 294 -21.31 -1.14 22.10
C SER A 294 -21.06 0.38 22.03
N GLU A 295 -20.19 0.82 21.10
CA GLU A 295 -20.02 2.23 20.79
C GLU A 295 -21.39 2.88 20.53
N PRO A 296 -21.64 4.10 21.03
CA PRO A 296 -22.93 4.76 20.85
C PRO A 296 -23.25 4.96 19.36
N ASP A 297 -24.53 4.84 19.05
CA ASP A 297 -25.08 5.08 17.70
C ASP A 297 -24.66 6.48 17.23
N GLY A 298 -23.87 6.56 16.15
CA GLY A 298 -23.26 7.80 15.64
C GLY A 298 -21.74 7.97 15.84
N ALA A 299 -21.03 6.98 16.40
CA ALA A 299 -19.58 7.02 16.60
C ALA A 299 -18.72 6.44 15.44
N ARG A 300 -19.35 6.00 14.34
CA ARG A 300 -18.66 5.31 13.23
C ARG A 300 -18.36 6.23 12.05
N GLY A 301 -17.27 5.94 11.37
CA GLY A 301 -16.86 6.59 10.13
C GLY A 301 -15.96 7.79 10.32
N PHE A 302 -16.01 8.70 9.35
CA PHE A 302 -15.07 9.79 9.25
C PHE A 302 -15.77 11.13 8.99
N THR A 303 -15.12 12.21 9.43
CA THR A 303 -15.46 13.60 9.12
C THR A 303 -14.34 14.28 8.35
N GLY A 304 -14.62 15.45 7.78
CA GLY A 304 -13.60 16.27 7.14
C GLY A 304 -12.91 15.58 5.96
N VAL A 305 -13.63 14.74 5.22
CA VAL A 305 -13.09 14.04 4.03
C VAL A 305 -12.64 15.07 3.00
N GLN A 306 -11.35 15.09 2.70
CA GLN A 306 -10.77 15.92 1.66
C GLN A 306 -10.12 15.05 0.59
N THR A 307 -10.35 15.39 -0.68
CA THR A 307 -9.88 14.61 -1.82
C THR A 307 -9.28 15.51 -2.90
N TRP A 308 -8.18 15.07 -3.50
CA TRP A 308 -7.57 15.73 -4.65
C TRP A 308 -7.21 14.71 -5.72
N ALA A 309 -7.47 15.07 -6.98
CA ALA A 309 -6.94 14.38 -8.14
C ALA A 309 -5.75 15.19 -8.67
N ASN A 310 -4.55 14.84 -8.25
CA ASN A 310 -3.33 15.54 -8.63
C ASN A 310 -2.93 15.11 -10.05
N LEU A 311 -2.85 16.07 -10.98
CA LEU A 311 -2.42 15.79 -12.34
C LEU A 311 -0.89 15.65 -12.38
N MET A 312 -0.44 14.42 -12.54
CA MET A 312 0.98 14.07 -12.58
C MET A 312 1.46 14.07 -14.03
N PRO A 313 2.45 14.88 -14.41
CA PRO A 313 3.07 14.73 -15.73
C PRO A 313 3.71 13.34 -15.82
N ALA A 314 3.52 12.65 -16.94
CA ALA A 314 4.12 11.35 -17.21
C ALA A 314 5.24 11.43 -18.28
N ALA A 315 5.74 12.64 -18.52
CA ALA A 315 6.89 12.97 -19.36
C ALA A 315 7.39 14.39 -19.01
N PRO A 316 8.64 14.77 -19.36
CA PRO A 316 9.26 16.04 -18.96
C PRO A 316 8.81 17.25 -19.82
N TRP A 317 7.52 17.38 -20.09
CA TRP A 317 6.97 18.45 -20.95
C TRP A 317 6.59 19.73 -20.19
N HIS A 318 6.53 19.69 -18.85
CA HIS A 318 6.09 20.85 -18.06
C HIS A 318 7.13 21.99 -18.05
N SER A 319 6.68 23.24 -17.98
CA SER A 319 7.55 24.42 -18.00
C SER A 319 8.26 24.65 -16.65
N ASP A 320 7.55 24.46 -15.54
CA ASP A 320 8.14 24.50 -14.19
C ASP A 320 9.22 23.42 -14.01
N PRO A 321 10.44 23.76 -13.56
CA PRO A 321 11.55 22.82 -13.42
C PRO A 321 11.26 21.63 -12.50
N ARG A 322 10.58 21.85 -11.37
CA ARG A 322 10.29 20.79 -10.39
C ARG A 322 9.25 19.83 -10.96
N THR A 323 8.17 20.36 -11.55
CA THR A 323 7.15 19.53 -12.20
C THR A 323 7.71 18.79 -13.42
N ARG A 324 8.65 19.38 -14.15
CA ARG A 324 9.36 18.71 -15.25
C ARG A 324 10.20 17.53 -14.76
N GLU A 325 10.87 17.68 -13.62
CA GLU A 325 11.64 16.60 -12.99
C GLU A 325 10.73 15.47 -12.49
N VAL A 326 9.59 15.81 -11.86
CA VAL A 326 8.52 14.84 -11.55
C VAL A 326 8.13 14.08 -12.82
N GLY A 327 7.90 14.78 -13.93
CA GLY A 327 7.54 14.16 -15.21
C GLY A 327 8.57 13.16 -15.73
N ALA A 328 9.87 13.48 -15.61
CA ALA A 328 10.95 12.58 -15.97
C ALA A 328 10.99 11.32 -15.09
N LEU A 329 10.76 11.46 -13.78
CA LEU A 329 10.70 10.34 -12.85
C LEU A 329 9.49 9.44 -13.12
N VAL A 330 8.29 10.03 -13.28
CA VAL A 330 7.06 9.28 -13.57
C VAL A 330 7.18 8.53 -14.89
N GLN A 331 7.76 9.14 -15.93
CA GLN A 331 8.01 8.46 -17.22
C GLN A 331 8.87 7.20 -17.04
N ARG A 332 9.95 7.29 -16.26
CA ARG A 332 10.84 6.15 -15.97
C ARG A 332 10.11 5.07 -15.16
N VAL A 333 9.33 5.46 -14.16
CA VAL A 333 8.52 4.54 -13.35
C VAL A 333 7.53 3.80 -14.23
N TRP A 334 6.78 4.50 -15.09
CA TRP A 334 5.79 3.92 -15.98
C TRP A 334 6.42 2.96 -17.00
N ALA A 335 7.51 3.36 -17.64
CA ALA A 335 8.22 2.46 -18.54
C ALA A 335 8.76 1.22 -17.80
N GLY A 336 9.19 1.38 -16.54
CA GLY A 336 9.59 0.28 -15.65
C GLY A 336 8.44 -0.69 -15.33
N VAL A 337 7.25 -0.18 -14.99
CA VAL A 337 6.03 -0.98 -14.76
C VAL A 337 5.79 -1.91 -15.95
N TRP A 338 5.73 -1.36 -17.17
CA TRP A 338 5.41 -2.18 -18.34
C TRP A 338 6.51 -3.15 -18.73
N ARG A 339 7.79 -2.79 -18.56
CA ARG A 339 8.89 -3.74 -18.75
C ARG A 339 8.81 -4.93 -17.76
N ASN A 340 8.23 -4.73 -16.58
CA ASN A 340 8.05 -5.77 -15.57
C ASN A 340 6.75 -6.58 -15.71
N MET A 341 5.83 -6.19 -16.61
CA MET A 341 4.53 -6.86 -16.76
C MET A 341 4.57 -8.19 -17.55
N GLY A 342 5.70 -8.54 -18.17
CA GLY A 342 5.78 -9.71 -19.08
C GLY A 342 5.35 -11.03 -18.44
N SER A 343 5.84 -11.33 -17.24
CA SER A 343 5.48 -12.56 -16.51
C SER A 343 4.02 -12.54 -16.05
N SER A 344 3.50 -11.38 -15.63
CA SER A 344 2.11 -11.23 -15.21
C SER A 344 1.12 -11.38 -16.37
N LEU A 345 1.44 -10.83 -17.55
CA LEU A 345 0.62 -11.01 -18.75
C LEU A 345 0.58 -12.47 -19.21
N GLN A 346 1.71 -13.18 -19.11
CA GLN A 346 1.78 -14.62 -19.42
C GLN A 346 1.02 -15.47 -18.38
N LEU A 347 1.09 -15.13 -17.10
CA LEU A 347 0.25 -15.73 -16.06
C LEU A 347 -1.25 -15.51 -16.34
N GLY A 348 -1.61 -14.36 -16.92
CA GLY A 348 -2.95 -14.06 -17.42
C GLY A 348 -3.34 -14.79 -18.71
N GLY A 349 -2.49 -15.67 -19.25
CA GLY A 349 -2.77 -16.52 -20.41
C GLY A 349 -2.32 -15.95 -21.76
N MET A 350 -1.63 -14.81 -21.81
CA MET A 350 -1.05 -14.31 -23.06
C MET A 350 0.18 -15.14 -23.46
N SER A 351 0.37 -15.34 -24.76
CA SER A 351 1.66 -15.85 -25.24
C SER A 351 2.78 -14.84 -25.00
N GLU A 352 4.02 -15.32 -24.90
CA GLU A 352 5.21 -14.46 -24.75
C GLU A 352 5.28 -13.37 -25.84
N ARG A 353 4.92 -13.72 -27.08
CA ARG A 353 4.89 -12.78 -28.21
C ARG A 353 3.84 -11.69 -28.00
N GLU A 354 2.61 -12.05 -27.65
CA GLU A 354 1.54 -11.08 -27.42
C GLU A 354 1.87 -10.15 -26.24
N ALA A 355 2.43 -10.70 -25.15
CA ALA A 355 2.88 -9.92 -24.01
C ALA A 355 3.99 -8.93 -24.43
N THR A 356 4.97 -9.39 -25.20
CA THR A 356 6.08 -8.57 -25.70
C THR A 356 5.58 -7.44 -26.61
N ASP A 357 4.66 -7.74 -27.52
CA ASP A 357 4.10 -6.75 -28.44
C ASP A 357 3.28 -5.68 -27.69
N ALA A 358 2.49 -6.08 -26.69
CA ALA A 358 1.74 -5.15 -25.83
C ALA A 358 2.67 -4.23 -25.01
N ILE A 359 3.73 -4.80 -24.41
CA ILE A 359 4.73 -4.03 -23.64
C ILE A 359 5.45 -3.04 -24.55
N ARG A 360 5.88 -3.46 -25.74
CA ARG A 360 6.57 -2.59 -26.69
C ARG A 360 5.70 -1.40 -27.10
N ALA A 361 4.42 -1.64 -27.38
CA ALA A 361 3.49 -0.58 -27.74
C ALA A 361 3.28 0.41 -26.57
N ALA A 362 3.13 -0.08 -25.35
CA ALA A 362 2.97 0.76 -24.17
C ALA A 362 4.21 1.62 -23.88
N VAL A 363 5.39 1.02 -23.92
CA VAL A 363 6.67 1.72 -23.69
C VAL A 363 6.91 2.75 -24.80
N TYR A 364 6.60 2.43 -26.06
CA TYR A 364 6.73 3.37 -27.17
C TYR A 364 5.89 4.63 -26.93
N ASP A 365 4.63 4.48 -26.55
CA ASP A 365 3.74 5.62 -26.24
C ASP A 365 4.23 6.44 -25.04
N ILE A 366 4.82 5.81 -24.03
CA ILE A 366 5.38 6.50 -22.86
C ILE A 366 6.64 7.30 -23.23
N GLU A 367 7.51 6.75 -24.05
CA GLU A 367 8.79 7.37 -24.42
C GLU A 367 8.65 8.39 -25.55
N HIS A 368 7.65 8.22 -26.43
CA HIS A 368 7.40 9.06 -27.59
C HIS A 368 5.93 9.54 -27.63
N PRO A 369 5.40 10.15 -26.57
CA PRO A 369 3.99 10.50 -26.51
C PRO A 369 3.68 11.61 -27.53
N PRO A 370 2.66 11.44 -28.39
CA PRO A 370 2.25 12.47 -29.36
C PRO A 370 1.52 13.65 -28.70
N VAL A 371 1.18 13.50 -27.42
CA VAL A 371 0.47 14.49 -26.59
C VAL A 371 1.20 14.69 -25.28
N ARG A 372 0.79 15.68 -24.48
CA ARG A 372 1.34 15.90 -23.14
C ARG A 372 0.74 14.87 -22.18
N ILE A 373 1.32 13.67 -22.17
CA ILE A 373 0.82 12.55 -21.35
C ILE A 373 0.85 12.88 -19.84
N SER A 374 -0.24 12.56 -19.15
CA SER A 374 -0.41 12.74 -17.71
C SER A 374 -1.19 11.59 -17.08
N ALA A 375 -1.07 11.48 -15.76
CA ALA A 375 -1.76 10.52 -14.92
C ALA A 375 -2.45 11.24 -13.76
N LYS A 376 -3.41 10.59 -13.11
CA LYS A 376 -4.04 11.12 -11.89
C LYS A 376 -3.53 10.36 -10.67
N LEU A 377 -2.97 11.10 -9.71
CA LEU A 377 -2.66 10.61 -8.38
C LEU A 377 -3.73 11.13 -7.42
N HIS A 378 -4.58 10.22 -6.95
CA HIS A 378 -5.65 10.54 -6.02
C HIS A 378 -5.11 10.51 -4.61
N THR A 379 -5.22 11.63 -3.90
CA THR A 379 -4.86 11.74 -2.48
C THR A 379 -6.08 12.09 -1.66
N LEU A 380 -6.21 11.47 -0.50
CA LEU A 380 -7.31 11.68 0.43
C LEU A 380 -6.79 11.77 1.85
N TYR A 381 -7.42 12.60 2.67
CA TYR A 381 -7.39 12.41 4.11
C TYR A 381 -8.78 12.60 4.72
N ALA A 382 -9.00 11.98 5.88
CA ALA A 382 -10.18 12.18 6.70
C ALA A 382 -9.86 11.93 8.18
N PHE A 383 -10.73 12.38 9.07
CA PHE A 383 -10.58 12.18 10.51
C PHE A 383 -11.60 11.17 11.01
N LYS A 384 -11.19 10.17 11.79
CA LYS A 384 -12.14 9.30 12.50
C LYS A 384 -13.04 10.17 13.38
N VAL A 385 -14.35 9.90 13.39
CA VAL A 385 -15.29 10.61 14.27
C VAL A 385 -14.78 10.57 15.70
N ASP A 386 -14.76 11.73 16.36
CA ASP A 386 -14.52 11.81 17.79
C ASP A 386 -15.84 12.04 18.53
N PRO A 387 -16.44 11.00 19.15
CA PRO A 387 -17.71 11.14 19.86
C PRO A 387 -17.56 11.97 21.15
N TYR A 388 -16.32 12.22 21.60
CA TYR A 388 -16.00 12.98 22.81
C TYR A 388 -15.57 14.41 22.53
N ALA A 389 -15.42 14.79 21.26
CA ALA A 389 -15.24 16.18 20.87
C ALA A 389 -16.53 16.95 21.20
N SER A 390 -16.60 17.51 22.41
CA SER A 390 -17.60 18.49 22.78
C SER A 390 -17.70 19.54 21.67
N ASN A 391 -18.91 19.84 21.20
CA ASN A 391 -19.20 20.93 20.27
C ASN A 391 -18.51 22.22 20.73
N TYR A 392 -17.26 22.46 20.30
CA TYR A 392 -16.57 23.75 20.43
C TYR A 392 -16.99 24.69 19.29
N ALA A 393 -18.22 24.52 18.78
CA ALA A 393 -18.86 25.37 17.80
C ALA A 393 -20.23 25.83 18.33
N SER A 394 -20.22 26.42 19.52
CA SER A 394 -21.18 27.43 19.93
C SER A 394 -20.44 28.36 20.88
N ASP A 395 -20.36 29.64 20.52
CA ASP A 395 -19.69 30.76 21.19
C ASP A 395 -18.23 31.03 20.73
N VAL A 396 -18.07 31.76 19.60
CA VAL A 396 -17.67 33.19 19.54
C VAL A 396 -18.08 33.76 18.18
#